data_AF-A0A525K1C2-F1
#
_entry.id   AF-A0A525K1C2-F1
#
_cell.length_a   1.000
_cell.length_b   1.000
_cell.length_c   1.000
_cell.angle_alpha   90.00
_cell.angle_beta   90.00
_cell.angle_gamma   90.00
#
_symmetry.space_group_name_H-M   'P 1'
#
loop_
_entity.id
_entity.type
_entity.pdbx_description
1 polymer ?
#
loop_
_entity_poly.entity_id
_entity_poly.type
_entity_poly.pdbx_seq_one_letter_code
_entity_poly.pdbx_strand_id
1 'polypeptide(L)'
;MAAATSAMAAASEADFKTAYAAAETANKEAGALRDQWTVTATALAAAKKAADAGDFDTGVSQSREAEALAKASIFQATSEKDAWKDRAIR
;
A
#
# COMPACT_ATOMS: atom_id res chain seq x y z
N MET A 1 -35.70 -6.93 -14.78
CA MET A 1 -34.78 -6.90 -13.64
C MET A 1 -33.50 -7.59 -14.09
N ALA A 2 -32.56 -6.85 -14.68
CA ALA A 2 -31.31 -7.42 -15.19
C ALA A 2 -30.37 -7.59 -14.01
N ALA A 3 -30.18 -8.84 -13.57
CA ALA A 3 -29.15 -9.19 -12.62
C ALA A 3 -27.80 -8.94 -13.28
N ALA A 4 -27.16 -7.83 -12.95
CA ALA A 4 -25.74 -7.65 -13.16
C ALA A 4 -25.04 -8.66 -12.24
N THR A 5 -24.82 -9.86 -12.77
CA THR A 5 -23.86 -10.79 -12.20
C THR A 5 -22.52 -10.06 -12.27
N SER A 6 -22.10 -9.47 -11.16
CA SER A 6 -20.76 -8.91 -11.02
C SER A 6 -19.78 -10.09 -11.09
N ALA A 7 -19.48 -10.54 -12.32
CA ALA A 7 -18.24 -11.22 -12.60
C ALA A 7 -17.18 -10.23 -12.16
N MET A 8 -16.51 -10.52 -11.05
CA MET A 8 -15.40 -9.73 -10.55
C MET A 8 -14.39 -9.72 -11.68
N ALA A 9 -14.33 -8.62 -12.42
CA ALA A 9 -13.43 -8.50 -13.56
C ALA A 9 -12.02 -8.67 -13.01
N ALA A 10 -11.27 -9.63 -13.57
CA ALA A 10 -9.86 -9.79 -13.26
C ALA A 10 -9.18 -8.42 -13.37
N ALA A 11 -8.38 -8.07 -12.37
CA ALA A 11 -7.70 -6.80 -12.35
C ALA A 11 -6.90 -6.62 -13.65
N SER A 12 -6.96 -5.42 -14.22
CA SER A 12 -6.18 -5.10 -15.42
C SER A 12 -4.78 -4.64 -15.06
N GLU A 13 -3.87 -4.65 -16.04
CA GLU A 13 -2.55 -4.04 -15.89
C GLU A 13 -2.64 -2.55 -15.48
N ALA A 14 -3.69 -1.84 -15.94
CA ALA A 14 -3.93 -0.45 -15.56
C ALA A 14 -4.32 -0.31 -14.07
N ASP A 15 -5.12 -1.25 -13.56
CA ASP A 15 -5.47 -1.32 -12.13
C ASP A 15 -4.23 -1.58 -11.28
N PHE A 16 -3.39 -2.53 -11.71
CA PHE A 16 -2.10 -2.80 -11.07
C PHE A 16 -1.22 -1.56 -11.05
N LYS A 17 -0.99 -0.91 -12.21
CA LYS A 17 -0.13 0.30 -12.29
C LYS A 17 -0.63 1.40 -11.36
N THR A 18 -1.94 1.59 -11.27
CA THR A 18 -2.56 2.60 -10.40
C THR A 18 -2.32 2.26 -8.93
N ALA A 19 -2.63 1.02 -8.52
CA ALA A 19 -2.43 0.56 -7.14
C ALA A 19 -0.95 0.58 -6.73
N TYR A 20 -0.06 0.12 -7.62
CA TYR A 20 1.37 0.09 -7.40
C TYR A 20 1.96 1.49 -7.26
N ALA A 21 1.53 2.46 -8.08
CA ALA A 21 1.97 3.85 -7.96
C ALA A 21 1.52 4.51 -6.65
N ALA A 22 0.30 4.23 -6.19
CA ALA A 22 -0.19 4.70 -4.89
C ALA A 22 0.64 4.12 -3.74
N ALA A 23 0.91 2.81 -3.78
CA ALA A 23 1.73 2.11 -2.80
C ALA A 23 3.19 2.60 -2.80
N GLU A 24 3.80 2.83 -3.95
CA GLU A 24 5.14 3.41 -4.07
C GLU A 24 5.22 4.83 -3.49
N THR A 25 4.18 5.65 -3.73
CA THR A 25 4.13 7.02 -3.20
C THR A 25 4.10 6.98 -1.68
N ALA A 26 3.19 6.20 -1.09
CA ALA A 26 3.11 6.03 0.36
C ALA A 26 4.39 5.44 0.94
N ASN A 27 5.02 4.47 0.26
CA ASN A 27 6.28 3.87 0.72
C ASN A 27 7.45 4.88 0.70
N LYS A 28 7.49 5.79 -0.28
CA LYS A 28 8.46 6.89 -0.34
C LYS A 28 8.23 7.90 0.78
N GLU A 29 6.97 8.23 1.08
CA GLU A 29 6.61 9.10 2.21
C GLU A 29 7.02 8.48 3.55
N ALA A 30 6.76 7.17 3.75
CA ALA A 30 7.22 6.44 4.92
C ALA A 30 8.76 6.45 5.03
N GLY A 31 9.47 6.30 3.91
CA GLY A 31 10.93 6.45 3.84
C GLY A 31 11.45 7.84 4.19
N ALA A 32 10.73 8.91 3.80
CA ALA A 32 11.07 10.27 4.20
C ALA A 32 10.94 10.48 5.72
N LEU A 33 10.05 9.75 6.37
CA LEU A 33 9.88 9.73 7.82
C LEU A 33 10.87 8.77 8.52
N ARG A 34 11.70 8.04 7.77
CA ARG A 34 12.61 6.97 8.25
C ARG A 34 11.88 5.78 8.89
N ASP A 35 10.58 5.66 8.62
CA ASP A 35 9.72 4.58 9.08
C ASP A 35 9.31 3.68 7.90
N GLN A 36 10.25 3.44 6.99
CA GLN A 36 10.02 2.51 5.90
C GLN A 36 10.09 1.08 6.41
N TRP A 37 8.95 0.40 6.45
CA TRP A 37 8.92 -1.00 6.87
C TRP A 37 9.40 -1.92 5.75
N THR A 38 10.26 -2.87 6.12
CA THR A 38 10.75 -3.89 5.18
C THR A 38 9.60 -4.71 4.58
N VAL A 39 8.55 -4.99 5.37
CA VAL A 39 7.37 -5.76 4.91
C VAL A 39 6.68 -5.08 3.72
N THR A 40 6.55 -3.75 3.74
CA THR A 40 5.99 -2.94 2.65
C THR A 40 6.83 -3.07 1.37
N ALA A 41 8.16 -3.03 1.49
CA ALA A 41 9.06 -3.19 0.35
C ALA A 41 8.97 -4.61 -0.25
N THR A 42 8.86 -5.65 0.59
CA THR A 42 8.62 -7.02 0.11
C THR A 42 7.26 -7.17 -0.57
N ALA A 43 6.21 -6.52 -0.07
CA ALA A 43 4.89 -6.56 -0.70
C ALA A 43 4.90 -5.88 -2.09
N LEU A 44 5.57 -4.74 -2.24
CA LEU A 44 5.79 -4.11 -3.55
C LEU A 44 6.59 -5.01 -4.51
N ALA A 45 7.67 -5.65 -4.03
CA ALA A 45 8.44 -6.57 -4.85
C ALA A 45 7.62 -7.79 -5.30
N ALA A 46 6.79 -8.35 -4.40
CA ALA A 46 5.87 -9.43 -4.72
C ALA A 46 4.78 -9.00 -5.70
N ALA A 47 4.23 -7.78 -5.53
CA ALA A 47 3.26 -7.19 -6.44
C ALA A 47 3.81 -7.07 -7.86
N LYS A 48 5.04 -6.56 -7.98
CA LYS A 48 5.74 -6.44 -9.26
C LYS A 48 5.95 -7.81 -9.91
N LYS A 49 6.43 -8.80 -9.14
CA LYS A 49 6.64 -10.16 -9.63
C LYS A 49 5.33 -10.82 -10.11
N ALA A 50 4.22 -10.60 -9.42
CA ALA A 50 2.91 -11.10 -9.82
C ALA A 50 2.45 -10.44 -11.14
N ALA A 51 2.60 -9.12 -11.26
CA ALA A 51 2.30 -8.41 -12.50
C ALA A 51 3.20 -8.83 -13.67
N ASP A 52 4.50 -9.09 -13.44
CA ASP A 52 5.43 -9.61 -14.45
C ASP A 52 5.01 -11.02 -14.92
N ALA A 53 4.32 -11.79 -14.08
CA ALA A 53 3.74 -13.09 -14.42
C ALA A 53 2.34 -13.00 -15.05
N GLY A 54 1.78 -11.80 -15.22
CA GLY A 54 0.42 -11.57 -15.71
C GLY A 54 -0.68 -11.77 -14.66
N ASP A 55 -0.32 -12.01 -13.40
CA ASP A 55 -1.24 -12.11 -12.26
C ASP A 55 -1.48 -10.72 -11.66
N PHE A 56 -2.29 -9.93 -12.36
CA PHE A 56 -2.64 -8.57 -11.94
C PHE A 56 -3.56 -8.55 -10.73
N ASP A 57 -4.35 -9.59 -10.48
CA ASP A 57 -5.20 -9.69 -9.29
C ASP A 57 -4.34 -9.75 -8.02
N THR A 58 -3.36 -10.67 -8.00
CA THR A 58 -2.35 -10.71 -6.93
C THR A 58 -1.54 -9.43 -6.89
N GLY A 59 -1.14 -8.89 -8.06
CA GLY A 59 -0.42 -7.62 -8.14
C GLY A 59 -1.16 -6.45 -7.47
N VAL A 60 -2.46 -6.30 -7.72
CA VAL A 60 -3.31 -5.27 -7.10
C VAL A 60 -3.49 -5.53 -5.61
N SER A 61 -3.75 -6.78 -5.21
CA SER A 61 -3.92 -7.13 -3.79
C SER A 61 -2.68 -6.79 -2.98
N GLN A 62 -1.50 -7.23 -3.44
CA GLN A 62 -0.21 -6.95 -2.80
C GLN A 62 0.13 -5.45 -2.81
N SER A 63 -0.23 -4.72 -3.88
CA SER A 63 -0.03 -3.26 -3.93
C SER A 63 -0.91 -2.54 -2.90
N ARG A 64 -2.19 -2.93 -2.77
CA ARG A 64 -3.09 -2.35 -1.77
C ARG A 64 -2.64 -2.65 -0.35
N GLU A 65 -2.14 -3.86 -0.09
CA GLU A 65 -1.56 -4.21 1.20
C GLU A 65 -0.33 -3.36 1.52
N ALA A 66 0.58 -3.19 0.54
CA ALA A 66 1.73 -2.31 0.69
C ALA A 66 1.32 -0.86 0.97
N GLU A 67 0.30 -0.34 0.28
CA GLU A 67 -0.23 1.01 0.53
C GLU A 67 -0.78 1.14 1.96
N ALA A 68 -1.55 0.16 2.44
CA ALA A 68 -2.10 0.16 3.79
C ALA A 68 -0.99 0.11 4.85
N LEU A 69 0.02 -0.75 4.66
CA LEU A 69 1.18 -0.86 5.55
C LEU A 69 2.01 0.43 5.57
N ALA A 70 2.24 1.04 4.41
CA ALA A 70 2.95 2.32 4.31
C ALA A 70 2.21 3.44 5.05
N LYS A 71 0.88 3.54 4.85
CA LYS A 71 0.03 4.52 5.54
C LYS A 71 -0.01 4.28 7.05
N ALA A 72 -0.09 3.03 7.49
CA ALA A 72 -0.02 2.67 8.90
C ALA A 72 1.31 3.08 9.52
N SER A 73 2.42 2.87 8.79
CA SER A 73 3.73 3.28 9.25
C SER A 73 3.88 4.81 9.34
N ILE A 74 3.41 5.56 8.34
CA ILE A 74 3.36 7.03 8.37
C ILE A 74 2.54 7.53 9.57
N PHE A 75 1.40 6.90 9.82
CA PHE A 75 0.54 7.25 10.96
C PHE A 75 1.24 6.97 12.29
N GLN A 76 1.94 5.84 12.41
CA GLN A 76 2.73 5.51 13.60
C GLN A 76 3.84 6.55 13.81
N ALA A 77 4.65 6.81 12.78
CA ALA A 77 5.73 7.82 12.79
C ALA A 77 5.24 9.19 13.26
N THR A 78 4.07 9.60 12.75
CA THR A 78 3.46 10.89 13.07
C THR A 78 2.86 10.92 14.47
N SER A 79 2.18 9.85 14.87
CA SER A 79 1.59 9.72 16.21
C SER A 79 2.67 9.70 17.29
N GLU A 80 3.80 9.01 17.07
CA GLU A 80 4.94 9.04 17.99
C GLU A 80 5.57 10.46 18.08
N LYS A 81 5.59 11.18 16.95
CA LYS A 81 6.01 12.59 16.88
C LYS A 81 5.02 13.60 17.47
N ASP A 82 3.79 13.24 17.77
CA ASP A 82 2.87 14.13 18.49
C ASP A 82 2.65 13.68 19.93
N ALA A 83 2.83 12.39 20.23
CA ALA A 83 2.73 11.83 21.57
C ALA A 83 3.79 12.38 22.56
N TRP A 84 4.92 12.92 22.09
CA TRP A 84 5.84 13.64 22.99
C TRP A 84 5.31 15.01 23.42
N LYS A 85 4.49 15.68 22.60
CA LYS A 85 3.87 16.97 22.96
C LYS A 85 2.79 16.76 24.01
N ASP A 86 1.97 15.72 23.85
CA ASP A 86 0.94 15.37 24.84
C ASP A 86 1.53 14.90 26.17
N ARG A 87 2.72 14.29 26.16
CA ARG A 87 3.44 13.92 27.40
C ARG A 87 4.17 15.08 28.09
N ALA A 88 4.46 16.17 27.38
CA ALA A 88 5.08 17.36 27.98
C ALA A 88 4.07 18.28 28.71
N ILE A 89 2.76 17.99 28.61
CA ILE A 89 1.67 18.79 29.20
C ILE A 89 1.11 18.14 30.49
N ARG A 90 1.70 17.06 31.00
CA ARG A 90 1.32 16.46 32.31
C ARG A 90 2.28 16.80 33.43
#